data_AF-A0A1I7DIM7-F1
#
_entry.id   AF-A0A1I7DIM7-F1
#
_cell.length_a   1.000
_cell.length_b   1.000
_cell.length_c   1.000
_cell.angle_alpha   90.00
_cell.angle_beta   90.00
_cell.angle_gamma   90.00
#
_symmetry.space_group_name_H-M   'P 1'
#
loop_
_entity.id
_entity.type
_entity.pdbx_description
1 polymer ?
#
loop_
_entity_poly.entity_id
_entity_poly.type
_entity_poly.pdbx_seq_one_letter_code
_entity_poly.pdbx_strand_id
1 'polypeptide(L)'
;MDGRTWHAMTTGSVDLPRRQVHAGVWFRLIRTIIDELGATISECRTASRMIMRVWKETGYPLRAGPLKWHPHEDYPLDVQLRTLQATATAIHLLESKTLTGHGPDAALFLPYAASTGGQAGQ
;
A
#
# COMPACT_ATOMS: atom_id res chain seq x y z
N MET A 1 13.43 -1.20 -9.15
CA MET A 1 13.19 -0.21 -8.09
C MET A 1 12.33 0.89 -8.67
N ASP A 2 11.26 1.29 -8.00
CA ASP A 2 10.32 2.30 -8.51
C ASP A 2 10.83 3.73 -8.21
N GLY A 3 10.29 4.72 -8.94
CA GLY A 3 10.75 6.10 -8.88
C GLY A 3 10.56 6.75 -7.51
N ARG A 4 9.48 6.40 -6.77
CA ARG A 4 9.21 6.96 -5.43
C ARG A 4 10.21 6.46 -4.39
N THR A 5 10.56 5.18 -4.40
CA THR A 5 11.56 4.62 -3.48
C THR A 5 12.96 5.16 -3.78
N TRP A 6 13.30 5.35 -5.06
CA TRP A 6 14.55 6.02 -5.43
C TRP A 6 14.60 7.47 -4.93
N HIS A 7 13.51 8.23 -5.09
CA HIS A 7 13.42 9.59 -4.58
C HIS A 7 13.56 9.63 -3.05
N ALA A 8 12.85 8.75 -2.34
CA ALA A 8 12.95 8.63 -0.88
C ALA A 8 14.40 8.48 -0.39
N MET A 9 15.19 7.66 -1.07
CA MET A 9 16.59 7.41 -0.72
C MET A 9 17.52 8.58 -1.02
N THR A 10 17.23 9.33 -2.09
CA THR A 10 18.14 10.35 -2.61
C THR A 10 17.84 11.75 -2.08
N THR A 11 16.56 12.04 -1.83
CA THR A 11 16.10 13.37 -1.37
C THR A 11 15.57 13.36 0.05
N GLY A 12 15.30 12.18 0.63
CA GLY A 12 14.74 12.05 1.96
C GLY A 12 13.24 12.32 2.05
N SER A 13 12.55 12.54 0.92
CA SER A 13 11.11 12.74 0.85
C SER A 13 10.47 12.03 -0.35
N VAL A 14 9.14 11.90 -0.34
CA VAL A 14 8.34 11.32 -1.42
C VAL A 14 7.08 12.14 -1.62
N ASP A 15 6.79 12.50 -2.87
CA ASP A 15 5.53 13.14 -3.24
C ASP A 15 4.42 12.09 -3.37
N LEU A 16 3.49 12.12 -2.42
CA LEU A 16 2.24 11.37 -2.48
C LEU A 16 1.09 12.27 -2.94
N PRO A 17 -0.01 11.72 -3.48
CA PRO A 17 -1.11 12.52 -4.03
C PRO A 17 -1.70 13.57 -3.09
N ARG A 18 -1.65 13.34 -1.77
CA ARG A 18 -2.15 14.31 -0.79
C ARG A 18 -1.13 15.40 -0.43
N ARG A 19 0.13 14.99 -0.23
CA ARG A 19 1.24 15.84 0.20
C ARG A 19 2.55 15.10 0.09
N GLN A 20 3.64 15.86 0.09
CA GLN A 20 4.97 15.30 0.33
C GLN A 20 5.09 14.73 1.75
N VAL A 21 5.78 13.59 1.88
CA VAL A 21 6.06 12.94 3.16
C VAL A 21 7.54 12.62 3.30
N HIS A 22 8.03 12.52 4.55
CA HIS A 22 9.39 12.09 4.82
C HIS A 22 9.62 10.63 4.40
N ALA A 23 10.82 10.29 3.94
CA ALA A 23 11.18 8.93 3.51
C ALA A 23 10.87 7.87 4.57
N GLY A 24 11.09 8.18 5.86
CA GLY A 24 10.73 7.28 6.95
C GLY A 24 9.23 6.96 7.05
N VAL A 25 8.35 7.90 6.67
CA VAL A 25 6.90 7.65 6.60
C VAL A 25 6.59 6.77 5.39
N TRP A 26 7.21 7.05 4.23
CA TRP A 26 7.08 6.24 3.03
C TRP A 26 7.48 4.77 3.27
N PHE A 27 8.63 4.53 3.89
CA PHE A 27 9.08 3.17 4.20
C PHE A 27 8.17 2.46 5.19
N ARG A 28 7.63 3.16 6.20
CA ARG A 28 6.63 2.58 7.11
C ARG A 28 5.36 2.19 6.37
N LEU A 29 4.86 3.04 5.47
CA LEU A 29 3.69 2.74 4.64
C LEU A 29 3.90 1.51 3.76
N ILE A 30 5.04 1.45 3.04
CA ILE A 30 5.40 0.26 2.25
C ILE A 30 5.44 -0.97 3.14
N ARG A 31 6.13 -0.88 4.28
CA ARG A 31 6.29 -2.03 5.18
C ARG A 31 4.95 -2.53 5.70
N THR A 32 4.05 -1.63 6.10
CA THR A 32 2.69 -1.99 6.50
C THR A 32 1.95 -2.74 5.39
N ILE A 33 1.98 -2.24 4.15
CA ILE A 33 1.31 -2.91 3.03
C ILE A 33 1.94 -4.29 2.76
N ILE A 34 3.27 -4.42 2.82
CA ILE A 34 3.98 -5.69 2.67
C ILE A 34 3.55 -6.68 3.76
N ASP A 35 3.52 -6.25 5.02
CA ASP A 35 3.12 -7.08 6.15
C ASP A 35 1.64 -7.49 6.05
N GLU A 36 0.75 -6.59 5.63
CA GLU A 36 -0.68 -6.89 5.39
C GLU A 36 -0.88 -7.88 4.23
N LEU A 37 -0.12 -7.75 3.13
CA LEU A 37 -0.19 -8.68 2.00
C LEU A 37 0.47 -10.03 2.28
N GLY A 38 1.41 -10.08 3.22
CA GLY A 38 2.12 -11.27 3.67
C GLY A 38 1.44 -12.01 4.82
N ALA A 39 0.53 -11.36 5.54
CA ALA A 39 -0.23 -11.97 6.63
C ALA A 39 -1.17 -13.07 6.15
N THR A 40 -1.47 -14.02 7.02
CA THR A 40 -2.45 -15.06 6.69
C THR A 40 -3.85 -14.46 6.57
N ILE A 41 -4.66 -14.94 5.63
CA ILE A 41 -6.06 -14.51 5.44
C ILE A 41 -6.86 -14.61 6.75
N SER A 42 -6.50 -15.58 7.62
CA SER A 42 -7.07 -15.75 8.96
C SER A 42 -6.78 -14.59 9.92
N GLU A 43 -5.60 -13.98 9.85
CA GLU A 43 -5.24 -12.79 10.62
C GLU A 43 -5.93 -11.55 10.05
N CYS A 44 -6.10 -11.48 8.73
CA CYS A 44 -6.63 -10.31 8.04
C CYS A 44 -8.16 -10.19 8.05
N ARG A 45 -8.91 -10.93 8.87
CA ARG A 45 -10.41 -10.99 8.92
C ARG A 45 -11.16 -9.92 8.09
N THR A 46 -11.10 -8.65 8.49
CA THR A 46 -11.77 -7.50 7.84
C THR A 46 -11.09 -7.00 6.55
N ALA A 47 -9.76 -7.07 6.47
CA ALA A 47 -8.96 -6.71 5.29
C ALA A 47 -8.84 -7.85 4.25
N SER A 48 -9.28 -9.06 4.57
CA SER A 48 -9.15 -10.26 3.72
C SER A 48 -9.68 -10.04 2.29
N ARG A 49 -10.88 -9.48 2.14
CA ARG A 49 -11.47 -9.17 0.83
C ARG A 49 -10.64 -8.17 0.02
N MET A 50 -10.06 -7.20 0.71
CA MET A 50 -9.23 -6.17 0.11
C MET A 50 -7.92 -6.77 -0.40
N ILE A 51 -7.25 -7.56 0.44
CA ILE A 51 -6.01 -8.28 0.11
C ILE A 51 -6.23 -9.26 -1.04
N MET A 52 -7.32 -10.03 -1.00
CA MET A 52 -7.70 -10.94 -2.10
C MET A 52 -7.89 -10.20 -3.42
N ARG A 53 -8.50 -9.01 -3.38
CA ARG A 53 -8.68 -8.19 -4.58
C ARG A 53 -7.33 -7.75 -5.13
N VAL A 54 -6.41 -7.27 -4.30
CA VAL A 54 -5.05 -6.91 -4.75
C VAL A 54 -4.35 -8.08 -5.43
N TRP A 55 -4.33 -9.26 -4.79
CA TRP A 55 -3.71 -10.45 -5.38
C TRP A 55 -4.37 -10.86 -6.71
N LYS A 56 -5.70 -10.77 -6.81
CA LYS A 56 -6.42 -11.02 -8.06
C LYS A 56 -5.98 -10.08 -9.18
N GLU A 57 -5.86 -8.78 -8.90
CA GLU A 57 -5.40 -7.78 -9.90
C GLU A 57 -3.95 -8.00 -10.33
N THR A 58 -3.12 -8.62 -9.49
CA THR A 58 -1.73 -8.95 -9.84
C THR A 58 -1.58 -10.21 -10.71
N GLY A 59 -2.64 -11.02 -10.81
CA GLY A 59 -2.60 -12.31 -11.51
C GLY A 59 -1.89 -13.43 -10.75
N TYR A 60 -1.43 -13.20 -9.53
CA TYR A 60 -0.81 -14.22 -8.68
C TYR A 60 -1.83 -14.96 -7.81
N PRO A 61 -1.58 -16.24 -7.46
CA PRO A 61 -2.40 -16.94 -6.49
C PRO A 61 -2.35 -16.22 -5.14
N LEU A 62 -3.48 -16.23 -4.44
CA LEU A 62 -3.59 -15.66 -3.11
C LEU A 62 -2.54 -16.28 -2.20
N ARG A 63 -1.77 -15.42 -1.52
CA ARG A 63 -0.78 -15.86 -0.55
C ARG A 63 -1.48 -16.16 0.78
N ALA A 64 -1.45 -17.42 1.20
CA ALA A 64 -1.53 -17.72 2.62
C ALA A 64 -0.14 -17.45 3.19
N GLY A 65 -0.03 -16.50 4.12
CA GLY A 65 1.20 -16.30 4.88
C GLY A 65 1.67 -17.60 5.56
N PRO A 66 2.96 -17.73 5.89
CA PRO A 66 3.42 -18.86 6.70
C PRO A 66 2.70 -18.92 8.05
N LEU A 67 2.60 -20.12 8.64
CA LEU A 67 2.00 -20.32 9.98
C LEU A 67 2.74 -19.55 11.10
N LYS A 68 3.98 -19.12 10.85
CA LYS A 68 4.77 -18.28 11.74
C LYS A 68 5.18 -17.03 11.00
N TRP A 69 5.08 -15.87 11.65
CA TRP A 69 5.53 -14.61 11.08
C TRP A 69 7.03 -14.64 10.75
N HIS A 70 7.40 -14.08 9.60
CA HIS A 70 8.79 -13.87 9.20
C HIS A 70 8.93 -12.49 8.54
N PRO A 71 10.08 -11.81 8.69
CA PRO A 71 10.45 -10.66 7.88
C PRO A 71 10.27 -10.93 6.38
N HIS A 72 10.00 -9.87 5.60
CA HIS A 72 9.81 -10.02 4.16
C HIS A 72 11.09 -10.49 3.47
N GLU A 73 12.21 -10.01 3.98
CA GLU A 73 13.57 -10.23 3.51
C GLU A 73 14.02 -11.69 3.67
N ASP A 74 13.35 -12.46 4.53
CA ASP A 74 13.64 -13.88 4.79
C ASP A 74 12.91 -14.83 3.84
N TYR A 75 11.98 -14.34 3.01
CA TYR A 75 11.29 -15.18 2.03
C TYR A 75 12.17 -15.48 0.80
N PRO A 76 11.87 -16.55 0.04
CA PRO A 76 12.46 -16.77 -1.27
C PRO A 76 12.31 -15.54 -2.20
N LEU A 77 13.30 -15.29 -3.04
CA LEU A 77 13.37 -14.07 -3.86
C LEU A 77 12.14 -13.88 -4.77
N ASP A 78 11.61 -14.96 -5.33
CA ASP A 78 10.40 -14.92 -6.15
C ASP A 78 9.18 -14.45 -5.35
N VAL A 79 9.05 -14.91 -4.10
CA VAL A 79 8.01 -14.48 -3.17
C VAL A 79 8.19 -13.02 -2.78
N GLN A 80 9.44 -12.59 -2.55
CA GLN A 80 9.74 -11.19 -2.27
C GLN A 80 9.27 -10.29 -3.42
N LEU A 81 9.66 -10.62 -4.65
CA LEU A 81 9.33 -9.88 -5.86
C LEU A 81 7.83 -9.80 -6.12
N ARG A 82 7.11 -10.93 -6.00
CA ARG A 82 5.65 -10.95 -6.15
C ARG A 82 4.95 -10.07 -5.12
N THR A 83 5.42 -10.10 -3.88
CA THR A 83 4.87 -9.25 -2.82
C THR A 83 5.10 -7.78 -3.12
N LEU A 84 6.30 -7.39 -3.60
CA LEU A 84 6.58 -6.01 -4.01
C LEU A 84 5.71 -5.56 -5.20
N GLN A 85 5.44 -6.45 -6.16
CA GLN A 85 4.52 -6.17 -7.25
C GLN A 85 3.08 -5.98 -6.73
N ALA A 86 2.62 -6.83 -5.81
CA ALA A 86 1.32 -6.67 -5.17
C ALA A 86 1.22 -5.37 -4.35
N THR A 87 2.30 -4.96 -3.67
CA THR A 87 2.38 -3.67 -2.98
C THR A 87 2.23 -2.51 -3.96
N ALA A 88 2.92 -2.53 -5.10
CA ALA A 88 2.76 -1.51 -6.13
C ALA A 88 1.32 -1.45 -6.68
N THR A 89 0.70 -2.61 -6.91
CA THR A 89 -0.72 -2.69 -7.31
C THR A 89 -1.65 -2.14 -6.23
N ALA A 90 -1.43 -2.47 -4.96
CA ALA A 90 -2.23 -1.93 -3.85
C ALA A 90 -2.16 -0.40 -3.79
N ILE A 91 -0.96 0.17 -3.91
CA ILE A 91 -0.74 1.62 -3.95
C ILE A 91 -1.51 2.22 -5.12
N HIS A 92 -1.40 1.66 -6.33
CA HIS A 92 -2.14 2.14 -7.49
C HIS A 92 -3.67 2.11 -7.29
N LEU A 93 -4.20 1.04 -6.67
CA LEU A 93 -5.62 0.91 -6.38
C LEU A 93 -6.10 1.89 -5.30
N LEU A 94 -5.26 2.21 -4.32
CA LEU A 94 -5.52 3.26 -3.32
C LEU A 94 -5.55 4.65 -3.97
N GLU A 95 -4.55 4.96 -4.80
CA GLU A 95 -4.43 6.25 -5.49
C GLU A 95 -5.59 6.50 -6.47
N SER A 96 -6.05 5.45 -7.16
CA SER A 96 -7.21 5.50 -8.06
C SER A 96 -8.56 5.44 -7.34
N LYS A 97 -8.59 5.34 -6.00
CA LYS A 97 -9.80 5.17 -5.17
C LYS A 97 -10.61 3.90 -5.48
N THR A 98 -10.03 2.97 -6.23
CA THR A 98 -10.62 1.65 -6.53
C THR A 98 -10.69 0.78 -5.27
N LEU A 99 -9.77 1.03 -4.34
CA LEU A 99 -9.63 0.39 -3.04
C LEU A 99 -9.58 1.46 -1.95
N THR A 100 -10.31 1.25 -0.86
CA THR A 100 -10.33 2.18 0.28
C THR A 100 -9.47 1.60 1.40
N GLY A 101 -8.35 2.26 1.70
CA GLY A 101 -7.54 1.90 2.85
C GLY A 101 -8.18 2.42 4.14
N HIS A 102 -8.17 1.59 5.19
CA HIS A 102 -8.79 1.90 6.49
C HIS A 102 -7.78 2.32 7.57
N GLY A 103 -6.48 2.25 7.28
CA GLY A 103 -5.43 2.70 8.19
C GLY A 103 -5.41 4.22 8.34
N PRO A 104 -4.86 4.75 9.45
CA PRO A 104 -4.84 6.19 9.75
C PRO A 104 -4.12 7.01 8.66
N ASP A 105 -3.08 6.43 8.07
CA ASP A 105 -2.28 7.07 7.03
C ASP A 105 -2.72 6.72 5.59
N ALA A 106 -3.76 5.90 5.43
CA ALA A 106 -4.25 5.50 4.10
C ALA A 106 -4.68 6.70 3.24
N ALA A 107 -5.13 7.77 3.89
CA ALA A 107 -5.56 8.98 3.22
C ALA A 107 -4.40 9.77 2.56
N LEU A 108 -3.14 9.41 2.80
CA LEU A 108 -1.98 9.98 2.09
C LEU A 108 -1.93 9.56 0.61
N PHE A 109 -2.45 8.38 0.28
CA PHE A 109 -2.57 7.89 -1.09
C PHE A 109 -3.70 8.55 -1.86
N LEU A 110 -4.67 9.15 -1.16
CA LEU A 110 -5.79 9.82 -1.81
C LEU A 110 -5.37 11.23 -2.27
N PRO A 111 -5.74 11.68 -3.48
CA PRO A 111 -5.60 13.07 -3.85
C PRO A 111 -6.30 13.97 -2.83
N TYR A 112 -5.73 15.16 -2.58
CA TYR A 112 -6.39 16.15 -1.73
C TYR A 112 -7.84 16.35 -2.22
N ALA A 113 -8.82 16.10 -1.35
CA ALA A 113 -10.19 16.44 -1.65
C ALA A 113 -10.25 17.97 -1.66
N ALA A 114 -10.38 18.57 -2.86
CA ALA A 114 -10.70 19.98 -2.97
C ALA A 114 -11.94 20.20 -2.08
N SER A 115 -11.78 21.05 -1.06
CA SER A 115 -12.92 21.53 -0.28
C SER A 115 -13.97 22.00 -1.28
N THR A 116 -15.14 21.38 -1.28
CA THR A 116 -16.31 21.84 -2.02
C THR A 116 -16.71 23.20 -1.44
N GLY A 117 -15.98 24.24 -1.84
CA GLY A 117 -16.25 25.62 -1.49
C GLY A 117 -17.23 26.18 -2.50
N GLY A 118 -18.41 26.55 -2.01
CA GLY A 118 -19.35 27.43 -2.70
C GLY A 118 -20.52 26.72 -3.37
N GLN A 119 -21.66 26.71 -2.69
CA GLN A 119 -22.77 27.61 -3.05
C GLN A 119 -23.90 27.50 -2.02
N ALA A 120 -24.09 28.58 -1.25
CA ALA A 120 -25.39 29.13 -0.88
C ALA A 120 -25.13 30.51 -0.23
N GLY A 121 -24.91 31.50 -1.09
CA GLY A 121 -25.08 32.89 -0.74
C GLY A 121 -26.29 33.43 -1.49
N GLN A 122 -27.05 34.26 -0.78
CA GLN A 122 -28.28 35.01 -1.13
C GLN A 122 -29.58 34.31 -0.77
#